data_AF-A0A2T7SPG8-F1
#
_entry.id   AF-A0A2T7SPG8-F1
#
_cell.length_a   1.000
_cell.length_b   1.000
_cell.length_c   1.000
_cell.angle_alpha   90.00
_cell.angle_beta   90.00
_cell.angle_gamma   90.00
#
_symmetry.space_group_name_H-M   'P 1'
#
loop_
_entity.id
_entity.type
_entity.pdbx_description
1 polymer ?
#
loop_
_entity_poly.entity_id
_entity_poly.type
_entity_poly.pdbx_seq_one_letter_code
_entity_poly.pdbx_strand_id
1 'polypeptide(L)'
;MDRRWAARLALAAGTAALLVLLVFAGLRSVALVGVGLAGLAVTAAGVWWVLARAGVARALALILAIGAPVAVVVFYAVAGVLWVVLVSLALWTLAVSAGRTALADPGPVRTPERRVPPPGRPFIIMNPRSGDGKVARFHLVDRARALGAEVVVLDPAHPQDVAELARRAVDDGADLLGVAGGDGTQALVAGVAVEFGVPFVVICAGTRNHFAMDLGLDREDPSTCLQALTDGVERRVDLGFMAVGASPAEGRERVFVNNASFGAYATVVQSPAYRGDKARTTLQMLPDLLTHHSGPRLEVHADSVVIDGPQAVLVSNNPYRMGDPAGLGYRDRLDSGVLGVLGVKVDNAVQAASMLRGRRGPGLTSATAREVVIDADAPSIPAGVDGEALTVPVPVRCRIEPGALRVRLPSRRPGVPRAAPPMNWRRVRRQALTVGRAAAGRAPG
;
A
#
# COMPACT_ATOMS: atom_id res chain seq x y z
N MET A 1 19.30 13.15 -15.56
CA MET A 1 18.61 14.20 -16.35
C MET A 1 17.96 15.16 -15.36
N ASP A 2 18.27 16.46 -15.41
CA ASP A 2 17.61 17.46 -14.56
C ASP A 2 16.09 17.47 -14.86
N ARG A 3 15.26 17.57 -13.81
CA ARG A 3 13.79 17.49 -13.90
C ARG A 3 13.21 18.51 -14.86
N ARG A 4 13.88 19.66 -15.00
CA ARG A 4 13.50 20.70 -15.96
C ARG A 4 13.64 20.21 -17.40
N TRP A 5 14.73 19.54 -17.72
CA TRP A 5 14.95 18.95 -19.04
C TRP A 5 13.99 17.78 -19.30
N ALA A 6 13.69 16.97 -18.28
CA ALA A 6 12.62 15.97 -18.36
C ALA A 6 11.25 16.59 -18.65
N ALA A 7 10.91 17.71 -17.98
CA ALA A 7 9.64 18.41 -18.21
C ALA A 7 9.56 19.01 -19.62
N ARG A 8 10.65 19.60 -20.11
CA ARG A 8 10.74 20.15 -21.48
C ARG A 8 10.65 19.05 -22.53
N LEU A 9 11.35 17.93 -22.34
CA LEU A 9 11.26 16.76 -23.21
C LEU A 9 9.83 16.21 -23.26
N ALA A 10 9.15 16.15 -22.12
CA ALA A 10 7.77 15.71 -22.03
C ALA A 10 6.81 16.57 -22.87
N LEU A 11 6.95 17.91 -22.78
CA LEU A 11 6.16 18.83 -23.58
C LEU A 11 6.48 18.73 -25.06
N ALA A 12 7.77 18.72 -25.42
CA ALA A 12 8.22 18.65 -26.81
C ALA A 12 7.73 17.36 -27.48
N ALA A 13 7.88 16.20 -26.81
CA ALA A 13 7.42 14.92 -27.32
C ALA A 13 5.89 14.86 -27.41
N GLY A 14 5.17 15.41 -26.43
CA GLY A 14 3.70 15.48 -26.47
C GLY A 14 3.18 16.36 -27.60
N THR A 15 3.80 17.52 -27.83
CA THR A 15 3.47 18.41 -28.96
C THR A 15 3.83 17.75 -30.30
N ALA A 16 4.98 17.09 -30.40
CA ALA A 16 5.38 16.36 -31.59
C ALA A 16 4.40 15.23 -31.93
N ALA A 17 3.92 14.48 -30.94
CA ALA A 17 2.90 13.44 -31.16
C ALA A 17 1.61 14.00 -31.79
N LEU A 18 1.16 15.18 -31.33
CA LEU A 18 -0.01 15.85 -31.89
C LEU A 18 0.26 16.39 -33.30
N LEU A 19 1.43 16.99 -33.53
CA LEU A 19 1.81 17.54 -34.83
C LEU A 19 1.95 16.45 -35.89
N VAL A 20 2.54 15.29 -35.54
CA VAL A 20 2.65 14.14 -36.45
C VAL A 20 1.25 13.66 -36.88
N LEU A 21 0.29 13.57 -35.95
CA LEU A 21 -1.09 13.23 -36.30
C LEU A 21 -1.75 14.29 -37.19
N LEU A 22 -1.57 15.59 -36.89
CA LEU A 22 -2.22 16.66 -37.63
C LEU A 22 -1.65 16.85 -39.04
N VAL A 23 -0.32 16.82 -39.19
CA VAL A 23 0.37 17.07 -40.46
C VAL A 23 0.18 15.90 -41.43
N PHE A 24 0.32 14.66 -40.95
CA PHE A 24 0.32 13.49 -41.83
C PHE A 24 -1.07 12.85 -42.01
N ALA A 25 -2.04 13.14 -41.14
CA ALA A 25 -3.40 12.63 -41.29
C ALA A 25 -4.48 13.69 -41.54
N GLY A 26 -4.21 15.00 -41.41
CA GLY A 26 -5.16 16.06 -41.74
C GLY A 26 -6.54 15.90 -41.08
N LEU A 27 -7.65 16.22 -41.76
CA LEU A 27 -9.03 15.97 -41.25
C LEU A 27 -9.35 14.48 -41.05
N ARG A 28 -8.60 13.57 -41.70
CA ARG A 28 -8.73 12.10 -41.49
C ARG A 28 -8.21 11.67 -40.12
N SER A 29 -7.41 12.49 -39.43
CA SER A 29 -6.96 12.21 -38.06
C SER A 29 -8.12 12.03 -37.07
N VAL A 30 -9.20 12.80 -37.21
CA VAL A 30 -10.40 12.67 -36.36
C VAL A 30 -11.10 11.33 -36.61
N ALA A 31 -11.23 10.92 -37.87
CA ALA A 31 -11.78 9.64 -38.24
C ALA A 31 -10.91 8.47 -37.75
N LEU A 32 -9.58 8.60 -37.86
CA LEU A 32 -8.63 7.59 -37.36
C LEU A 32 -8.72 7.41 -35.86
N VAL A 33 -8.79 8.51 -35.10
CA VAL A 33 -9.01 8.47 -33.65
C VAL A 33 -10.37 7.84 -33.33
N GLY A 34 -11.42 8.19 -34.08
CA GLY A 34 -12.75 7.59 -33.94
C GLY A 34 -12.75 6.07 -34.13
N VAL A 35 -12.11 5.56 -35.18
CA VAL A 35 -11.97 4.12 -35.44
C VAL A 35 -11.20 3.42 -34.33
N GLY A 36 -10.12 4.03 -33.83
CA GLY A 36 -9.35 3.50 -32.72
C GLY A 36 -10.15 3.43 -31.42
N LEU A 37 -10.90 4.48 -31.10
CA LEU A 37 -11.78 4.53 -29.93
C LEU A 37 -12.93 3.51 -30.03
N ALA A 38 -13.54 3.38 -31.21
CA ALA A 38 -14.57 2.39 -31.45
C ALA A 38 -14.03 0.96 -31.28
N GLY A 39 -12.86 0.66 -31.85
CA GLY A 39 -12.20 -0.63 -31.68
C GLY A 39 -11.85 -0.94 -30.23
N LEU A 40 -11.34 0.05 -29.48
CA LEU A 40 -11.09 -0.08 -28.04
C LEU A 40 -12.38 -0.39 -27.26
N ALA A 41 -13.49 0.31 -27.56
CA ALA A 41 -14.77 0.08 -26.91
C ALA A 41 -15.30 -1.33 -27.19
N VAL A 42 -15.22 -1.79 -28.44
CA VAL A 42 -15.61 -3.16 -28.83
C VAL A 42 -14.73 -4.20 -28.17
N THR A 43 -13.42 -3.96 -28.08
CA THR A 43 -12.46 -4.84 -27.39
C THR A 43 -12.81 -4.97 -25.91
N ALA A 44 -13.08 -3.84 -25.24
CA ALA A 44 -13.46 -3.83 -23.83
C ALA A 44 -14.78 -4.58 -23.58
N ALA A 45 -15.78 -4.40 -24.44
CA ALA A 45 -17.03 -5.15 -24.39
C ALA A 45 -16.81 -6.66 -24.59
N GLY A 46 -15.96 -7.03 -25.56
CA GLY A 46 -15.57 -8.42 -25.80
C GLY A 46 -14.91 -9.06 -24.58
N VAL A 47 -13.90 -8.40 -24.00
CA VAL A 47 -13.21 -8.87 -22.78
C VAL A 47 -14.19 -9.03 -21.61
N TRP A 48 -15.07 -8.05 -21.39
CA TRP A 48 -16.11 -8.13 -20.37
C TRP A 48 -17.02 -9.36 -20.59
N TRP A 49 -17.47 -9.60 -21.82
CA TRP A 49 -18.30 -10.76 -22.13
C TRP A 49 -17.57 -12.10 -22.04
N VAL A 50 -16.25 -12.14 -22.29
CA VAL A 50 -15.43 -13.33 -22.02
C VAL A 50 -15.41 -13.68 -20.53
N LEU A 51 -15.39 -12.67 -19.66
CA LEU A 51 -15.38 -12.84 -18.22
C LEU A 51 -16.78 -13.15 -17.66
N ALA A 52 -17.83 -12.59 -18.26
CA ALA A 52 -19.20 -12.67 -17.75
C ALA A 52 -20.04 -13.84 -18.31
N ARG A 53 -19.63 -14.49 -19.41
CA ARG A 53 -20.42 -15.54 -20.09
C ARG A 53 -19.68 -16.88 -20.17
N ALA A 54 -20.44 -17.96 -20.35
CA ALA A 54 -19.94 -19.32 -20.52
C ALA A 54 -20.34 -19.93 -21.88
N GLY A 55 -19.69 -21.05 -22.26
CA GLY A 55 -20.02 -21.80 -23.48
C GLY A 55 -19.74 -21.04 -24.78
N VAL A 56 -20.60 -21.23 -25.80
CA VAL A 56 -20.45 -20.64 -27.15
C VAL A 56 -20.40 -19.11 -27.11
N ALA A 57 -21.13 -18.48 -26.20
CA ALA A 57 -21.12 -17.02 -26.04
C ALA A 57 -19.74 -16.47 -25.61
N ARG A 58 -18.97 -17.25 -24.83
CA ARG A 58 -17.60 -16.90 -24.46
C ARG A 58 -16.64 -17.00 -25.65
N ALA A 59 -16.83 -18.01 -26.50
CA ALA A 59 -16.05 -18.18 -27.72
C ALA A 59 -16.29 -17.01 -28.71
N LEU A 60 -17.54 -16.60 -28.91
CA LEU A 60 -17.88 -15.44 -29.74
C LEU A 60 -17.32 -14.13 -29.16
N ALA A 61 -17.37 -13.96 -27.84
CA ALA A 61 -16.77 -12.81 -27.17
C ALA A 61 -15.23 -12.77 -27.31
N LEU A 62 -14.57 -13.94 -27.30
CA LEU A 62 -13.13 -14.06 -27.53
C LEU A 62 -12.76 -13.66 -28.97
N ILE A 63 -13.56 -14.10 -29.96
CA ILE A 63 -13.41 -13.69 -31.36
C ILE A 63 -13.54 -12.16 -31.47
N LEU A 64 -14.52 -11.55 -30.79
CA LEU A 64 -14.69 -10.10 -30.81
C LEU A 64 -13.51 -9.37 -30.14
N ALA A 65 -13.04 -9.85 -29.00
CA ALA A 65 -11.93 -9.27 -28.24
C ALA A 65 -10.60 -9.32 -29.01
N ILE A 66 -10.38 -10.32 -29.85
CA ILE A 66 -9.18 -10.45 -30.69
C ILE A 66 -9.38 -9.78 -32.06
N GLY A 67 -10.56 -9.95 -32.65
CA GLY A 67 -10.87 -9.46 -34.00
C GLY A 67 -10.95 -7.95 -34.08
N ALA A 68 -11.51 -7.27 -33.08
CA ALA A 68 -11.59 -5.81 -33.05
C ALA A 68 -10.23 -5.11 -33.12
N PRO A 69 -9.22 -5.44 -32.28
CA PRO A 69 -7.91 -4.79 -32.38
C PRO A 69 -7.18 -5.16 -33.67
N VAL A 70 -7.31 -6.40 -34.17
CA VAL A 70 -6.73 -6.81 -35.46
C VAL A 70 -7.34 -6.01 -36.61
N ALA A 71 -8.67 -5.84 -36.64
CA ALA A 71 -9.36 -5.06 -37.67
C ALA A 71 -8.91 -3.59 -37.69
N VAL A 72 -8.71 -2.98 -36.51
CA VAL A 72 -8.19 -1.61 -36.40
C VAL A 72 -6.77 -1.51 -36.97
N VAL A 73 -5.88 -2.47 -36.63
CA VAL A 73 -4.51 -2.49 -37.14
C VAL A 73 -4.48 -2.66 -38.66
N VAL A 74 -5.28 -3.59 -39.20
CA VAL A 74 -5.41 -3.80 -40.64
C VAL A 74 -5.94 -2.55 -41.34
N PHE A 75 -6.97 -1.90 -40.77
CA PHE A 75 -7.50 -0.66 -41.31
C PHE A 75 -6.43 0.44 -41.39
N TYR A 76 -5.63 0.63 -40.33
CA TYR A 76 -4.53 1.60 -40.34
C TYR A 76 -3.41 1.24 -41.31
N ALA A 77 -3.13 -0.06 -41.50
CA ALA A 77 -2.15 -0.53 -42.48
C ALA A 77 -2.60 -0.25 -43.92
N VAL A 78 -3.84 -0.61 -44.26
CA VAL A 78 -4.44 -0.37 -45.59
C VAL A 78 -4.55 1.12 -45.89
N ALA A 79 -4.87 1.94 -44.88
CA ALA A 79 -4.92 3.39 -45.02
C ALA A 79 -3.54 4.07 -45.11
N GLY A 80 -2.42 3.32 -45.01
CA GLY A 80 -1.06 3.84 -45.11
C GLY A 80 -0.60 4.71 -43.94
N VAL A 81 -1.35 4.71 -42.83
CA VAL A 81 -1.13 5.59 -41.66
C VAL A 81 -0.66 4.83 -40.42
N LEU A 82 -0.48 3.51 -40.49
CA LEU A 82 0.00 2.71 -39.37
C LEU A 82 1.32 3.25 -38.79
N TRP A 83 2.25 3.70 -39.63
CA TRP A 83 3.50 4.30 -39.18
C TRP A 83 3.27 5.60 -38.38
N VAL A 84 2.30 6.43 -38.78
CA VAL A 84 1.92 7.68 -38.08
C VAL A 84 1.43 7.33 -36.67
N VAL A 85 0.60 6.29 -36.55
CA VAL A 85 0.08 5.81 -35.25
C VAL A 85 1.22 5.30 -34.37
N LEU A 86 2.14 4.49 -34.92
CA LEU A 86 3.28 3.95 -34.18
C LEU A 86 4.24 5.04 -33.70
N VAL A 87 4.59 6.01 -34.56
CA VAL A 87 5.45 7.15 -34.20
C VAL A 87 4.77 8.03 -33.15
N SER A 88 3.47 8.30 -33.30
CA SER A 88 2.71 9.09 -32.33
C SER A 88 2.62 8.40 -30.98
N LEU A 89 2.46 7.07 -30.96
CA LEU A 89 2.47 6.27 -29.74
C LEU A 89 3.85 6.26 -29.08
N ALA A 90 4.93 6.14 -29.86
CA ALA A 90 6.31 6.22 -29.36
C ALA A 90 6.61 7.60 -28.76
N LEU A 91 6.21 8.68 -29.43
CA LEU A 91 6.36 10.05 -28.92
C LEU A 91 5.50 10.27 -27.66
N TRP A 92 4.28 9.75 -27.63
CA TRP A 92 3.40 9.86 -26.48
C TRP A 92 3.92 9.08 -25.27
N THR A 93 4.43 7.87 -25.47
CA THR A 93 5.05 7.06 -24.40
C THR A 93 6.30 7.74 -23.87
N LEU A 94 7.15 8.31 -24.74
CA LEU A 94 8.28 9.14 -24.33
C LEU A 94 7.82 10.36 -23.54
N ALA A 95 6.78 11.07 -24.00
CA ALA A 95 6.22 12.24 -23.33
C ALA A 95 5.71 11.88 -21.93
N VAL A 96 5.01 10.76 -21.80
CA VAL A 96 4.49 10.27 -20.51
C VAL A 96 5.63 9.82 -19.59
N SER A 97 6.64 9.12 -20.11
CA SER A 97 7.80 8.70 -19.33
C SER A 97 8.62 9.89 -18.83
N ALA A 98 8.94 10.83 -19.72
CA ALA A 98 9.65 12.07 -19.39
C ALA A 98 8.86 12.95 -18.41
N GLY A 99 7.53 13.05 -18.56
CA GLY A 99 6.71 13.81 -17.64
C GLY A 99 6.62 13.15 -16.26
N ARG A 100 6.56 11.82 -16.19
CA ARG A 100 6.61 11.07 -14.91
C ARG A 100 7.93 11.28 -14.18
N THR A 101 9.06 11.29 -14.90
CA THR A 101 10.38 11.54 -14.31
C THR A 101 10.56 13.00 -13.86
N ALA A 102 9.99 13.96 -14.60
CA ALA A 102 9.96 15.36 -14.19
C ALA A 102 9.17 15.59 -12.91
N LEU A 103 8.00 14.95 -12.83
CA LEU A 103 7.09 15.04 -11.68
C LEU A 103 7.53 14.21 -10.48
N ALA A 104 8.45 13.26 -10.65
CA ALA A 104 8.95 12.44 -9.56
C ALA A 104 9.46 13.35 -8.45
N ASP A 105 8.81 13.31 -7.28
CA ASP A 105 9.19 14.13 -6.14
C ASP A 105 10.62 13.77 -5.71
N PRO A 106 11.40 14.72 -5.14
CA PRO A 106 12.59 14.31 -4.41
C PRO A 106 12.01 13.55 -3.22
N GLY A 107 12.07 12.22 -3.27
CA GLY A 107 11.34 11.37 -2.32
C GLY A 107 11.48 11.87 -0.88
N PRO A 108 10.52 11.55 0.00
CA PRO A 108 10.46 12.10 1.35
C PRO A 108 11.86 12.10 1.98
N VAL A 109 12.23 13.22 2.62
CA VAL A 109 13.50 13.35 3.35
C VAL A 109 13.66 12.07 4.17
N ARG A 110 14.69 11.27 3.84
CA ARG A 110 14.94 10.00 4.51
C ARG A 110 15.01 10.30 6.00
N THR A 111 14.16 9.62 6.78
CA THR A 111 14.28 9.62 8.23
C THR A 111 15.73 9.27 8.56
N PRO A 112 16.41 10.06 9.41
CA PRO A 112 17.81 9.81 9.73
C PRO A 112 17.97 8.38 10.25
N GLU A 113 18.84 7.63 9.58
CA GLU A 113 19.25 6.30 9.98
C GLU A 113 20.58 6.41 10.72
N ARG A 114 20.68 5.77 11.88
CA ARG A 114 21.92 5.75 12.67
C ARG A 114 22.55 4.36 12.58
N ARG A 115 23.83 4.27 12.23
CA ARG A 115 24.57 3.00 12.36
C ARG A 115 24.61 2.58 13.82
N VAL A 116 24.36 1.30 14.08
CA VAL A 116 24.35 0.73 15.43
C VAL A 116 25.27 -0.49 15.49
N PRO A 117 25.94 -0.73 16.63
CA PRO A 117 26.77 -1.94 16.80
C PRO A 117 25.91 -3.21 16.75
N PRO A 118 26.46 -4.39 16.41
CA PRO A 118 25.79 -5.69 16.54
C PRO A 118 25.11 -5.87 17.92
N PRO A 119 23.91 -6.49 17.99
CA PRO A 119 23.29 -6.83 19.26
C PRO A 119 24.09 -7.95 19.93
N GLY A 120 24.12 -7.95 21.26
CA GLY A 120 24.82 -8.97 22.05
C GLY A 120 24.00 -10.24 22.25
N ARG A 121 22.67 -10.12 22.38
CA ARG A 121 21.73 -11.24 22.63
C ARG A 121 20.44 -11.07 21.82
N PRO A 122 20.51 -11.15 20.47
CA PRO A 122 19.30 -11.05 19.66
C PRO A 122 18.43 -12.29 19.83
N PHE A 123 17.13 -12.09 20.03
CA PHE A 123 16.14 -13.16 20.13
C PHE A 123 15.11 -13.04 19.00
N ILE A 124 14.88 -14.12 18.26
CA ILE A 124 14.03 -14.12 17.07
C ILE A 124 12.96 -15.21 17.13
N ILE A 125 11.70 -14.80 17.01
CA ILE A 125 10.56 -15.71 16.92
C ILE A 125 10.23 -15.98 15.45
N MET A 126 10.13 -17.24 15.05
CA MET A 126 9.86 -17.61 13.65
C MET A 126 8.60 -18.46 13.55
N ASN A 127 7.66 -18.05 12.69
CA ASN A 127 6.49 -18.86 12.35
C ASN A 127 6.77 -19.68 11.08
N PRO A 128 6.95 -21.01 11.17
CA PRO A 128 7.34 -21.84 10.03
C PRO A 128 6.26 -21.95 8.95
N ARG A 129 4.97 -21.69 9.27
CA ARG A 129 3.86 -21.73 8.32
C ARG A 129 3.61 -20.39 7.61
N SER A 130 4.26 -19.32 8.03
CA SER A 130 4.08 -18.01 7.41
C SER A 130 4.68 -17.96 6.01
N GLY A 131 4.01 -17.22 5.12
CA GLY A 131 4.54 -16.83 3.81
C GLY A 131 4.97 -18.00 2.92
N ASP A 132 4.24 -19.11 2.94
CA ASP A 132 4.52 -20.30 2.13
C ASP A 132 5.84 -21.01 2.51
N GLY A 133 6.05 -21.18 3.82
CA GLY A 133 7.19 -21.94 4.35
C GLY A 133 8.56 -21.25 4.20
N LYS A 134 8.57 -19.91 4.03
CA LYS A 134 9.79 -19.12 3.81
C LYS A 134 10.87 -19.36 4.87
N VAL A 135 10.50 -19.59 6.12
CA VAL A 135 11.45 -19.89 7.20
C VAL A 135 12.32 -21.10 6.87
N ALA A 136 11.71 -22.19 6.43
CA ALA A 136 12.43 -23.40 6.04
C ALA A 136 13.15 -23.21 4.70
N ARG A 137 12.46 -22.66 3.69
CA ARG A 137 13.00 -22.49 2.33
C ARG A 137 14.29 -21.67 2.28
N PHE A 138 14.42 -20.66 3.15
CA PHE A 138 15.59 -19.80 3.22
C PHE A 138 16.55 -20.14 4.36
N HIS A 139 16.33 -21.27 5.05
CA HIS A 139 17.14 -21.72 6.20
C HIS A 139 17.32 -20.61 7.26
N LEU A 140 16.24 -19.88 7.56
CA LEU A 140 16.32 -18.65 8.37
C LEU A 140 16.76 -18.96 9.81
N VAL A 141 16.36 -20.11 10.34
CA VAL A 141 16.73 -20.55 11.70
C VAL A 141 18.24 -20.72 11.82
N ASP A 142 18.84 -21.51 10.92
CA ASP A 142 20.28 -21.81 10.95
C ASP A 142 21.10 -20.55 10.69
N ARG A 143 20.66 -19.71 9.74
CA ARG A 143 21.33 -18.43 9.42
C ARG A 143 21.26 -17.46 10.60
N ALA A 144 20.13 -17.36 11.28
CA ALA A 144 20.00 -16.48 12.44
C ALA A 144 20.87 -16.96 13.61
N ARG A 145 20.89 -18.27 13.89
CA ARG A 145 21.75 -18.88 14.92
C ARG A 145 23.24 -18.68 14.62
N ALA A 146 23.64 -18.84 13.37
CA ALA A 146 25.02 -18.59 12.93
C ALA A 146 25.46 -17.12 13.13
N LEU A 147 24.50 -16.19 13.21
CA LEU A 147 24.73 -14.77 13.50
C LEU A 147 24.59 -14.44 15.00
N GLY A 148 24.53 -15.46 15.87
CA GLY A 148 24.46 -15.29 17.32
C GLY A 148 23.05 -15.08 17.89
N ALA A 149 22.00 -15.29 17.09
CA ALA A 149 20.64 -15.16 17.59
C ALA A 149 20.13 -16.43 18.26
N GLU A 150 19.47 -16.24 19.39
CA GLU A 150 18.56 -17.24 19.91
C GLU A 150 17.29 -17.26 19.05
N VAL A 151 16.83 -18.46 18.68
CA VAL A 151 15.71 -18.63 17.77
C VAL A 151 14.70 -19.60 18.33
N VAL A 152 13.48 -19.12 18.52
CA VAL A 152 12.30 -19.93 18.82
C VAL A 152 11.47 -20.10 17.56
N VAL A 153 11.25 -21.35 17.17
CA VAL A 153 10.34 -21.70 16.09
C VAL A 153 9.00 -22.06 16.70
N LEU A 154 7.94 -21.33 16.31
CA LEU A 154 6.60 -21.58 16.81
C LEU A 154 6.09 -22.94 16.36
N ASP A 155 5.55 -23.71 17.29
CA ASP A 155 4.92 -24.99 16.98
C ASP A 155 3.51 -24.78 16.42
N PRO A 156 3.21 -25.16 15.16
CA PRO A 156 1.88 -25.03 14.62
C PRO A 156 0.84 -25.97 15.25
N ALA A 157 1.28 -27.05 15.91
CA ALA A 157 0.41 -27.99 16.61
C ALA A 157 0.03 -27.50 18.02
N HIS A 158 0.88 -26.66 18.62
CA HIS A 158 0.69 -26.13 19.97
C HIS A 158 0.78 -24.60 19.92
N PRO A 159 -0.34 -23.89 19.77
CA PRO A 159 -0.35 -22.43 19.75
C PRO A 159 0.32 -21.85 21.01
N GLN A 160 1.34 -21.02 20.79
CA GLN A 160 2.08 -20.34 21.84
C GLN A 160 1.71 -18.85 21.85
N ASP A 161 1.70 -18.23 23.04
CA ASP A 161 1.59 -16.79 23.16
C ASP A 161 2.92 -16.14 22.75
N VAL A 162 2.91 -15.52 21.56
CA VAL A 162 4.08 -14.87 20.97
C VAL A 162 4.54 -13.66 21.79
N ALA A 163 3.61 -12.91 22.38
CA ALA A 163 3.95 -11.75 23.19
C ALA A 163 4.63 -12.21 24.49
N GLU A 164 4.09 -13.26 25.12
CA GLU A 164 4.69 -13.84 26.32
C GLU A 164 6.10 -14.40 26.07
N LEU A 165 6.32 -15.09 24.95
CA LEU A 165 7.65 -15.55 24.54
C LEU A 165 8.63 -14.39 24.38
N ALA A 166 8.18 -13.28 23.76
CA ALA A 166 9.01 -12.10 23.59
C ALA A 166 9.32 -11.41 24.92
N ARG A 167 8.37 -11.34 25.87
CA ARG A 167 8.61 -10.76 27.20
C ARG A 167 9.67 -11.56 27.97
N ARG A 168 9.50 -12.89 28.03
CA ARG A 168 10.46 -13.79 28.67
C ARG A 168 11.86 -13.64 28.09
N ALA A 169 11.97 -13.53 26.77
CA ALA A 169 13.27 -13.32 26.13
C ALA A 169 13.95 -12.04 26.62
N VAL A 170 13.20 -10.94 26.79
CA VAL A 170 13.77 -9.69 27.34
C VAL A 170 14.15 -9.86 28.81
N ASP A 171 13.31 -10.52 29.61
CA ASP A 171 13.60 -10.82 31.02
C ASP A 171 14.87 -11.68 31.16
N ASP A 172 15.12 -12.60 30.22
CA ASP A 172 16.33 -13.42 30.11
C ASP A 172 17.55 -12.66 29.52
N GLY A 173 17.36 -11.38 29.19
CA GLY A 173 18.41 -10.45 28.78
C GLY A 173 18.58 -10.27 27.28
N ALA A 174 17.57 -10.58 26.46
CA ALA A 174 17.58 -10.25 25.04
C ALA A 174 17.63 -8.73 24.86
N ASP A 175 18.61 -8.25 24.08
CA ASP A 175 18.81 -6.82 23.80
C ASP A 175 18.25 -6.39 22.43
N LEU A 176 17.61 -7.32 21.73
CA LEU A 176 16.91 -7.12 20.47
C LEU A 176 15.86 -8.20 20.27
N LEU A 177 14.66 -7.80 19.86
CA LEU A 177 13.59 -8.72 19.47
C LEU A 177 13.44 -8.76 17.95
N GLY A 178 13.26 -9.95 17.40
CA GLY A 178 13.03 -10.15 15.98
C GLY A 178 11.88 -11.09 15.70
N VAL A 179 11.29 -10.99 14.51
CA VAL A 179 10.21 -11.87 14.10
C VAL A 179 10.21 -12.18 12.61
N ALA A 180 10.05 -13.46 12.28
CA ALA A 180 9.77 -13.96 10.94
C ALA A 180 8.33 -14.48 10.89
N GLY A 181 7.38 -13.62 10.51
CA GLY A 181 5.95 -13.94 10.52
C GLY A 181 5.12 -12.92 9.75
N GLY A 182 3.80 -13.10 9.76
CA GLY A 182 2.85 -12.14 9.20
C GLY A 182 2.74 -10.84 10.01
N ASP A 183 2.06 -9.83 9.45
CA ASP A 183 1.91 -8.50 10.04
C ASP A 183 1.32 -8.51 11.46
N GLY A 184 0.31 -9.36 11.74
CA GLY A 184 -0.24 -9.50 13.09
C GLY A 184 0.77 -10.01 14.13
N THR A 185 1.60 -11.00 13.77
CA THR A 185 2.70 -11.47 14.64
C THR A 185 3.78 -10.39 14.80
N GLN A 186 4.04 -9.62 13.75
CA GLN A 186 4.96 -8.47 13.81
C GLN A 186 4.47 -7.42 14.81
N ALA A 187 3.17 -7.11 14.82
CA ALA A 187 2.58 -6.15 15.75
C ALA A 187 2.70 -6.59 17.22
N LEU A 188 2.48 -7.87 17.52
CA LEU A 188 2.63 -8.41 18.87
C LEU A 188 4.05 -8.25 19.41
N VAL A 189 5.06 -8.67 18.64
CA VAL A 189 6.47 -8.57 19.05
C VAL A 189 6.93 -7.12 19.07
N ALA A 190 6.47 -6.27 18.15
CA ALA A 190 6.76 -4.84 18.16
C ALA A 190 6.18 -4.15 19.41
N GLY A 191 4.99 -4.56 19.87
CA GLY A 191 4.40 -4.05 21.11
C GLY A 191 5.28 -4.33 22.32
N VAL A 192 5.78 -5.57 22.46
CA VAL A 192 6.74 -5.93 23.51
C VAL A 192 8.05 -5.15 23.36
N ALA A 193 8.56 -5.00 22.14
CA ALA A 193 9.78 -4.22 21.91
C ALA A 193 9.66 -2.77 22.37
N VAL A 194 8.49 -2.14 22.18
CA VAL A 194 8.21 -0.79 22.70
C VAL A 194 8.05 -0.78 24.21
N GLU A 195 7.31 -1.74 24.77
CA GLU A 195 7.09 -1.89 26.23
C GLU A 195 8.43 -1.93 26.98
N PHE A 196 9.42 -2.64 26.46
CA PHE A 196 10.74 -2.80 27.08
C PHE A 196 11.84 -1.89 26.49
N GLY A 197 11.52 -1.05 25.51
CA GLY A 197 12.47 -0.11 24.90
C GLY A 197 13.61 -0.74 24.08
N VAL A 198 13.47 -1.99 23.67
CA VAL A 198 14.48 -2.73 22.89
C VAL A 198 14.29 -2.56 21.37
N PRO A 199 15.36 -2.60 20.56
CA PRO A 199 15.25 -2.59 19.11
C PRO A 199 14.49 -3.80 18.57
N PHE A 200 13.85 -3.60 17.41
CA PHE A 200 13.03 -4.59 16.72
C PHE A 200 13.54 -4.88 15.31
N VAL A 201 13.57 -6.16 14.91
CA VAL A 201 13.90 -6.61 13.55
C VAL A 201 12.72 -7.35 12.93
N VAL A 202 12.35 -6.96 11.72
CA VAL A 202 11.36 -7.67 10.90
C VAL A 202 12.05 -8.51 9.84
N ILE A 203 11.60 -9.76 9.68
CA ILE A 203 12.02 -10.64 8.60
C ILE A 203 10.81 -10.89 7.69
N CYS A 204 10.99 -10.69 6.37
CA CYS A 204 9.95 -10.77 5.32
C CYS A 204 9.39 -12.19 5.05
N ALA A 205 9.06 -12.94 6.09
CA ALA A 205 8.56 -14.31 6.01
C ALA A 205 7.03 -14.43 6.04
N GLY A 206 6.28 -13.33 6.14
CA GLY A 206 4.82 -13.32 6.07
C GLY A 206 4.26 -13.33 4.64
N THR A 207 2.94 -13.52 4.53
CA THR A 207 2.23 -13.52 3.23
C THR A 207 2.12 -12.12 2.63
N ARG A 208 1.81 -11.11 3.44
CA ARG A 208 1.62 -9.71 3.00
C ARG A 208 2.84 -8.85 3.26
N ASN A 209 3.37 -8.89 4.49
CA ASN A 209 4.57 -8.16 4.89
C ASN A 209 4.43 -6.65 4.67
N HIS A 210 3.24 -6.08 4.80
CA HIS A 210 3.02 -4.66 4.49
C HIS A 210 3.98 -3.77 5.26
N PHE A 211 4.15 -4.02 6.56
CA PHE A 211 5.08 -3.26 7.38
C PHE A 211 6.54 -3.43 6.92
N ALA A 212 6.96 -4.67 6.62
CA ALA A 212 8.30 -4.95 6.11
C ALA A 212 8.57 -4.28 4.74
N MET A 213 7.54 -4.23 3.88
CA MET A 213 7.62 -3.57 2.57
C MET A 213 7.74 -2.06 2.71
N ASP A 214 7.03 -1.44 3.67
CA ASP A 214 7.15 -0.01 3.98
C ASP A 214 8.52 0.35 4.61
N LEU A 215 9.23 -0.63 5.18
CA LEU A 215 10.62 -0.49 5.62
C LEU A 215 11.64 -0.65 4.48
N GLY A 216 11.18 -1.08 3.29
CA GLY A 216 11.99 -1.28 2.10
C GLY A 216 12.85 -2.53 2.14
N LEU A 217 12.39 -3.57 2.85
CA LEU A 217 13.06 -4.87 2.94
C LEU A 217 12.82 -5.71 1.68
N ASP A 218 13.69 -6.69 1.46
CA ASP A 218 13.59 -7.60 0.33
C ASP A 218 12.53 -8.68 0.59
N ARG A 219 11.49 -8.69 -0.23
CA ARG A 219 10.41 -9.68 -0.16
C ARG A 219 10.83 -11.03 -0.72
N GLU A 220 11.67 -11.01 -1.76
CA GLU A 220 12.06 -12.18 -2.52
C GLU A 220 13.15 -12.96 -1.82
N ASP A 221 14.05 -12.26 -1.11
CA ASP A 221 15.05 -12.86 -0.22
C ASP A 221 14.93 -12.36 1.23
N PRO A 222 14.08 -13.00 2.07
CA PRO A 222 13.95 -12.67 3.49
C PRO A 222 15.25 -12.83 4.30
N SER A 223 16.21 -13.63 3.81
CA SER A 223 17.45 -13.87 4.55
C SER A 223 18.33 -12.62 4.62
N THR A 224 18.19 -11.69 3.68
CA THR A 224 18.86 -10.38 3.70
C THR A 224 18.47 -9.54 4.91
N CYS A 225 17.29 -9.77 5.49
CA CYS A 225 16.85 -9.08 6.71
C CYS A 225 17.77 -9.38 7.90
N LEU A 226 18.36 -10.57 7.96
CA LEU A 226 19.28 -10.98 9.03
C LEU A 226 20.59 -10.19 9.03
N GLN A 227 20.95 -9.53 7.93
CA GLN A 227 22.11 -8.63 7.90
C GLN A 227 21.94 -7.43 8.85
N ALA A 228 20.71 -7.13 9.28
CA ALA A 228 20.47 -6.18 10.36
C ALA A 228 21.24 -6.54 11.65
N LEU A 229 21.46 -7.83 11.92
CA LEU A 229 22.18 -8.28 13.12
C LEU A 229 23.69 -7.92 13.09
N THR A 230 24.28 -7.72 11.91
CA THR A 230 25.72 -7.44 11.76
C THR A 230 26.02 -6.03 11.28
N ASP A 231 25.43 -5.60 10.16
CA ASP A 231 25.58 -4.25 9.57
C ASP A 231 24.25 -3.50 9.63
N GLY A 232 23.79 -3.31 10.87
CA GLY A 232 22.50 -2.72 11.19
C GLY A 232 22.51 -1.19 11.21
N VAL A 233 21.44 -0.61 10.69
CA VAL A 233 21.06 0.78 10.89
C VAL A 233 19.74 0.83 11.65
N GLU A 234 19.65 1.73 12.63
CA GLU A 234 18.43 1.95 13.41
C GLU A 234 17.66 3.14 12.83
N ARG A 235 16.34 2.98 12.77
CA ARG A 235 15.36 4.01 12.43
C ARG A 235 14.24 3.99 13.46
N ARG A 236 13.79 5.17 13.89
CA ARG A 236 12.56 5.30 14.69
C ARG A 236 11.35 5.42 13.77
N VAL A 237 10.31 4.65 14.07
CA VAL A 237 9.03 4.68 13.36
C VAL A 237 7.89 4.83 14.37
N ASP A 238 6.81 5.42 13.92
CA ASP A 238 5.58 5.57 14.69
C ASP A 238 4.87 4.22 14.83
N LEU A 239 4.07 4.10 15.87
CA LEU A 239 3.13 3.00 16.05
C LEU A 239 1.74 3.52 16.37
N GLY A 240 0.74 2.80 15.86
CA GLY A 240 -0.64 2.99 16.26
C GLY A 240 -0.97 2.17 17.50
N PHE A 241 -1.77 2.75 18.40
CA PHE A 241 -2.30 2.11 19.59
C PHE A 241 -3.82 2.20 19.55
N MET A 242 -4.49 1.10 19.85
CA MET A 242 -5.94 1.03 19.98
C MET A 242 -6.27 0.60 21.40
N ALA A 243 -7.11 1.34 22.11
CA ALA A 243 -7.60 0.93 23.41
C ALA A 243 -8.38 -0.39 23.32
N VAL A 244 -8.07 -1.34 24.21
CA VAL A 244 -8.73 -2.64 24.29
C VAL A 244 -9.06 -2.92 25.76
N GLY A 245 -10.34 -2.85 26.13
CA GLY A 245 -10.79 -3.11 27.50
C GLY A 245 -12.14 -2.48 27.79
N ALA A 246 -12.91 -3.06 28.73
CA ALA A 246 -14.30 -2.66 29.00
C ALA A 246 -14.41 -1.24 29.57
N SER A 247 -13.31 -0.69 30.08
CA SER A 247 -13.20 0.67 30.59
C SER A 247 -11.85 1.30 30.24
N PRO A 248 -11.79 2.61 29.93
CA PRO A 248 -10.54 3.36 29.80
C PRO A 248 -9.59 3.21 31.00
N ALA A 249 -10.14 2.89 32.18
CA ALA A 249 -9.37 2.67 33.41
C ALA A 249 -8.56 1.37 33.41
N GLU A 250 -8.89 0.39 32.55
CA GLU A 250 -8.08 -0.82 32.41
C GLU A 250 -6.75 -0.55 31.70
N GLY A 251 -6.64 0.58 30.98
CA GLY A 251 -5.38 1.10 30.40
C GLY A 251 -4.71 0.18 29.38
N ARG A 252 -5.36 -0.91 28.97
CA ARG A 252 -4.79 -1.87 28.02
C ARG A 252 -4.93 -1.34 26.60
N GLU A 253 -3.82 -1.34 25.87
CA GLU A 253 -3.77 -0.95 24.48
C GLU A 253 -3.19 -2.08 23.64
N ARG A 254 -3.66 -2.14 22.39
CA ARG A 254 -3.13 -3.04 21.38
C ARG A 254 -2.41 -2.23 20.31
N VAL A 255 -1.18 -2.62 20.03
CA VAL A 255 -0.38 -2.05 18.95
C VAL A 255 -0.87 -2.51 17.59
N PHE A 256 -0.86 -1.61 16.62
CA PHE A 256 -0.95 -1.94 15.21
C PHE A 256 0.16 -1.26 14.41
N VAL A 257 0.85 -2.06 13.61
CA VAL A 257 1.94 -1.61 12.72
C VAL A 257 1.40 -1.14 11.39
N ASN A 258 0.23 -1.57 10.93
CA ASN A 258 -0.38 -1.15 9.66
C ASN A 258 -1.70 -0.41 9.86
N ASN A 259 -2.74 -1.10 10.33
CA ASN A 259 -4.08 -0.51 10.46
C ASN A 259 -5.02 -1.27 11.40
N ALA A 260 -6.00 -0.52 11.91
CA ALA A 260 -7.23 -1.00 12.50
C ALA A 260 -8.40 -0.67 11.55
N SER A 261 -9.35 -1.58 11.42
CA SER A 261 -10.51 -1.43 10.54
C SER A 261 -11.80 -1.76 11.26
N PHE A 262 -12.89 -1.08 10.88
CA PHE A 262 -14.19 -1.16 11.53
C PHE A 262 -15.32 -1.22 10.48
N GLY A 263 -16.51 -1.67 10.90
CA GLY A 263 -17.67 -1.81 10.04
C GLY A 263 -17.54 -2.96 9.04
N ALA A 264 -18.12 -2.82 7.85
CA ALA A 264 -18.19 -3.85 6.83
C ALA A 264 -16.82 -4.51 6.50
N TYR A 265 -15.74 -3.74 6.52
CA TYR A 265 -14.39 -4.28 6.25
C TYR A 265 -13.89 -5.21 7.36
N ALA A 266 -14.20 -4.93 8.63
CA ALA A 266 -13.86 -5.81 9.74
C ALA A 266 -14.60 -7.15 9.64
N THR A 267 -15.88 -7.11 9.22
CA THR A 267 -16.70 -8.29 8.96
C THR A 267 -16.12 -9.18 7.84
N VAL A 268 -15.56 -8.56 6.78
CA VAL A 268 -14.83 -9.30 5.72
C VAL A 268 -13.60 -10.01 6.26
N VAL A 269 -12.81 -9.35 7.10
CA VAL A 269 -11.59 -9.92 7.71
C VAL A 269 -11.94 -11.05 8.69
N GLN A 270 -13.11 -11.01 9.32
CA GLN A 270 -13.65 -12.06 10.19
C GLN A 270 -14.11 -13.33 9.46
N SER A 271 -14.36 -13.27 8.15
CA SER A 271 -14.89 -14.42 7.40
C SER A 271 -13.83 -15.54 7.23
N PRO A 272 -14.15 -16.80 7.56
CA PRO A 272 -13.27 -17.95 7.31
C PRO A 272 -12.84 -18.09 5.84
N ALA A 273 -13.70 -17.66 4.89
CA ALA A 273 -13.42 -17.67 3.45
C ALA A 273 -12.28 -16.72 3.05
N TYR A 274 -12.02 -15.68 3.86
CA TYR A 274 -10.91 -14.74 3.66
C TYR A 274 -9.54 -15.40 3.85
N ARG A 275 -9.43 -16.54 4.56
CA ARG A 275 -8.12 -17.18 4.78
C ARG A 275 -7.62 -17.96 3.57
N GLY A 276 -8.52 -18.42 2.68
CA GLY A 276 -8.22 -19.33 1.56
C GLY A 276 -7.94 -18.68 0.20
N ASP A 277 -8.70 -17.66 -0.22
CA ASP A 277 -8.57 -17.07 -1.58
C ASP A 277 -8.86 -15.54 -1.62
N LYS A 278 -7.93 -14.82 -0.99
CA LYS A 278 -8.04 -13.45 -0.45
C LYS A 278 -8.46 -12.33 -1.42
N ALA A 279 -8.19 -12.42 -2.72
CA ALA A 279 -8.56 -11.35 -3.67
C ALA A 279 -9.97 -11.56 -4.25
N ARG A 280 -10.35 -12.82 -4.46
CA ARG A 280 -11.63 -13.20 -5.05
C ARG A 280 -12.78 -12.98 -4.07
N THR A 281 -12.58 -13.37 -2.81
CA THR A 281 -13.60 -13.22 -1.76
C THR A 281 -13.85 -11.75 -1.41
N THR A 282 -12.81 -10.89 -1.38
CA THR A 282 -12.98 -9.44 -1.18
C THR A 282 -13.80 -8.83 -2.31
N LEU A 283 -13.51 -9.15 -3.58
CA LEU A 283 -14.29 -8.63 -4.71
C LEU A 283 -15.74 -9.14 -4.75
N GLN A 284 -16.00 -10.32 -4.19
CA GLN A 284 -17.34 -10.92 -4.15
C GLN A 284 -18.20 -10.40 -2.99
N MET A 285 -17.62 -10.20 -1.79
CA MET A 285 -18.39 -9.80 -0.59
C MET A 285 -18.50 -8.29 -0.41
N LEU A 286 -17.56 -7.51 -0.96
CA LEU A 286 -17.51 -6.06 -0.77
C LEU A 286 -18.75 -5.32 -1.33
N PRO A 287 -19.32 -5.68 -2.51
CA PRO A 287 -20.54 -5.03 -2.99
C PRO A 287 -21.74 -5.26 -2.08
N ASP A 288 -21.96 -6.48 -1.60
CA ASP A 288 -23.12 -6.81 -0.76
C ASP A 288 -23.01 -6.15 0.63
N LEU A 289 -21.81 -6.13 1.22
CA LEU A 289 -21.56 -5.50 2.52
C LEU A 289 -21.54 -3.96 2.48
N LEU A 290 -21.25 -3.37 1.32
CA LEU A 290 -21.35 -1.91 1.10
C LEU A 290 -22.75 -1.47 0.66
N THR A 291 -23.61 -2.37 0.19
CA THR A 291 -24.97 -2.04 -0.23
C THR A 291 -26.03 -2.37 0.80
N HIS A 292 -25.78 -3.34 1.68
CA HIS A 292 -26.71 -3.73 2.75
C HIS A 292 -26.09 -3.31 4.08
N HIS A 293 -26.72 -2.34 4.78
CA HIS A 293 -26.35 -1.93 6.14
C HIS A 293 -26.39 -3.13 7.09
N SER A 294 -25.25 -3.80 7.25
CA SER A 294 -25.09 -4.97 8.10
C SER A 294 -24.12 -4.62 9.23
N GLY A 295 -24.65 -4.05 10.32
CA GLY A 295 -23.86 -3.67 11.49
C GLY A 295 -24.33 -2.39 12.16
N PRO A 296 -23.74 -2.04 13.32
CA PRO A 296 -24.05 -0.81 14.04
C PRO A 296 -23.66 0.44 13.24
N ARG A 297 -24.41 1.53 13.40
CA ARG A 297 -24.09 2.84 12.82
C ARG A 297 -22.89 3.41 13.54
N LEU A 298 -21.83 3.69 12.78
CA LEU A 298 -20.60 4.27 13.30
C LEU A 298 -20.65 5.81 13.25
N GLU A 299 -19.95 6.45 14.17
CA GLU A 299 -19.56 7.86 14.11
C GLU A 299 -18.06 7.96 14.35
N VAL A 300 -17.33 8.66 13.48
CA VAL A 300 -15.86 8.75 13.57
C VAL A 300 -15.44 10.18 13.77
N HIS A 301 -14.70 10.44 14.84
CA HIS A 301 -14.07 11.72 15.13
C HIS A 301 -12.57 11.62 14.91
N ALA A 302 -12.06 12.39 13.96
CA ALA A 302 -10.64 12.46 13.60
C ALA A 302 -10.18 13.92 13.66
N ASP A 303 -9.64 14.34 14.80
CA ASP A 303 -9.35 15.75 15.14
C ASP A 303 -10.54 16.68 14.79
N SER A 304 -10.43 17.49 13.74
CA SER A 304 -11.47 18.44 13.31
C SER A 304 -12.49 17.86 12.33
N VAL A 305 -12.36 16.59 11.94
CA VAL A 305 -13.22 15.94 10.95
C VAL A 305 -14.14 14.94 11.63
N VAL A 306 -15.45 15.07 11.41
CA VAL A 306 -16.45 14.08 11.82
C VAL A 306 -16.98 13.37 10.58
N ILE A 307 -17.00 12.03 10.61
CA ILE A 307 -17.55 11.18 9.56
C ILE A 307 -18.77 10.47 10.14
N ASP A 308 -19.96 10.89 9.71
CA ASP A 308 -21.23 10.35 10.19
C ASP A 308 -21.73 9.18 9.34
N GLY A 309 -21.96 8.04 9.99
CA GLY A 309 -22.49 6.82 9.40
C GLY A 309 -21.63 6.19 8.29
N PRO A 310 -20.29 6.09 8.41
CA PRO A 310 -19.52 5.32 7.45
C PRO A 310 -19.85 3.83 7.57
N GLN A 311 -19.98 3.17 6.42
CA GLN A 311 -20.20 1.72 6.34
C GLN A 311 -18.91 0.93 6.63
N ALA A 312 -17.75 1.53 6.33
CA ALA A 312 -16.45 0.98 6.68
C ALA A 312 -15.47 2.10 7.01
N VAL A 313 -14.60 1.84 7.98
CA VAL A 313 -13.56 2.77 8.43
C VAL A 313 -12.23 2.06 8.50
N LEU A 314 -11.19 2.70 7.99
CA LEU A 314 -9.81 2.27 8.14
C LEU A 314 -9.02 3.37 8.85
N VAL A 315 -8.40 3.01 9.98
CA VAL A 315 -7.46 3.84 10.72
C VAL A 315 -6.07 3.23 10.54
N SER A 316 -5.15 3.96 9.93
CA SER A 316 -3.83 3.47 9.53
C SER A 316 -2.71 4.16 10.31
N ASN A 317 -1.68 3.41 10.68
CA ASN A 317 -0.45 3.97 11.25
C ASN A 317 0.29 4.67 10.11
N ASN A 318 0.26 6.00 10.09
CA ASN A 318 0.64 6.83 8.96
C ASN A 318 -0.30 6.69 7.73
N PRO A 319 -0.56 7.78 6.97
CA PRO A 319 -1.47 7.74 5.84
C PRO A 319 -0.98 6.86 4.69
N TYR A 320 -1.86 5.99 4.19
CA TYR A 320 -1.64 5.26 2.94
C TYR A 320 -1.65 6.20 1.73
N ARG A 321 -0.82 5.88 0.74
CA ARG A 321 -0.78 6.61 -0.52
C ARG A 321 -2.08 6.43 -1.29
N MET A 322 -2.74 7.54 -1.61
CA MET A 322 -3.99 7.55 -2.37
C MET A 322 -3.76 7.29 -3.87
N GLY A 323 -4.64 6.48 -4.48
CA GLY A 323 -4.66 6.26 -5.94
C GLY A 323 -3.84 5.06 -6.45
N ASP A 324 -3.52 4.09 -5.58
CA ASP A 324 -2.90 2.83 -5.99
C ASP A 324 -3.98 1.81 -6.42
N PRO A 325 -3.97 1.34 -7.68
CA PRO A 325 -4.96 0.37 -8.18
C PRO A 325 -4.88 -1.01 -7.51
N ALA A 326 -3.81 -1.32 -6.77
CA ALA A 326 -3.64 -2.61 -6.05
C ALA A 326 -4.35 -2.67 -4.68
N GLY A 327 -4.99 -1.58 -4.25
CA GLY A 327 -6.07 -1.63 -3.26
C GLY A 327 -5.72 -1.50 -1.78
N LEU A 328 -4.46 -1.33 -1.37
CA LEU A 328 -4.05 -0.86 -0.03
C LEU A 328 -2.56 -0.45 -0.07
N GLY A 329 -2.28 0.67 -0.74
CA GLY A 329 -0.94 1.08 -1.21
C GLY A 329 0.15 1.21 -0.15
N TYR A 330 1.37 1.55 -0.58
CA TYR A 330 2.50 1.83 0.31
C TYR A 330 2.25 3.06 1.19
N ARG A 331 2.90 3.11 2.35
CA ARG A 331 3.03 4.34 3.13
C ARG A 331 4.30 5.06 2.71
N ASP A 332 4.18 6.33 2.34
CA ASP A 332 5.34 7.15 1.96
C ASP A 332 6.25 7.43 3.17
N ARG A 333 5.68 7.42 4.38
CA ARG A 333 6.35 7.69 5.65
C ARG A 333 5.81 6.79 6.75
N LEU A 334 6.69 6.43 7.68
CA LEU A 334 6.34 5.74 8.93
C LEU A 334 6.68 6.61 10.15
N ASP A 335 6.91 7.91 9.95
CA ASP A 335 7.41 8.87 10.94
C ASP A 335 6.66 10.22 10.85
N SER A 336 5.45 10.23 10.32
CA SER A 336 4.67 11.47 10.13
C SER A 336 3.95 11.93 11.40
N GLY A 337 3.86 11.07 12.41
CA GLY A 337 3.24 11.36 13.70
C GLY A 337 1.73 11.60 13.64
N VAL A 338 1.08 11.15 12.55
CA VAL A 338 -0.39 11.19 12.38
C VAL A 338 -0.92 9.85 11.87
N LEU A 339 -2.12 9.48 12.30
CA LEU A 339 -2.91 8.40 11.72
C LEU A 339 -3.50 8.85 10.38
N GLY A 340 -3.65 7.91 9.45
CA GLY A 340 -4.49 8.09 8.27
C GLY A 340 -5.89 7.52 8.49
N VAL A 341 -6.92 8.29 8.16
CA VAL A 341 -8.33 7.88 8.29
C VAL A 341 -8.98 7.81 6.92
N LEU A 342 -9.65 6.70 6.64
CA LEU A 342 -10.44 6.50 5.44
C LEU A 342 -11.84 6.00 5.83
N GLY A 343 -12.85 6.84 5.61
CA GLY A 343 -14.26 6.47 5.76
C GLY A 343 -14.88 6.20 4.40
N VAL A 344 -15.60 5.08 4.29
CA VAL A 344 -16.35 4.69 3.10
C VAL A 344 -17.85 4.76 3.40
N LYS A 345 -18.58 5.51 2.59
CA LYS A 345 -20.04 5.60 2.60
C LYS A 345 -20.54 5.45 1.17
N VAL A 346 -21.30 4.40 0.88
CA VAL A 346 -21.85 4.17 -0.46
C VAL A 346 -23.37 4.33 -0.39
N ASP A 347 -23.87 5.45 -0.91
CA ASP A 347 -25.31 5.72 -0.94
C ASP A 347 -25.99 5.18 -2.21
N ASN A 348 -25.22 4.88 -3.28
CA ASN A 348 -25.76 4.38 -4.54
C ASN A 348 -24.72 3.64 -5.42
N ALA A 349 -25.23 2.88 -6.40
CA ALA A 349 -24.42 2.10 -7.35
C ALA A 349 -23.45 2.95 -8.20
N VAL A 350 -23.77 4.22 -8.47
CA VAL A 350 -22.90 5.14 -9.20
C VAL A 350 -21.66 5.50 -8.38
N GLN A 351 -21.83 5.72 -7.06
CA GLN A 351 -20.72 5.94 -6.14
C GLN A 351 -19.85 4.68 -6.02
N ALA A 352 -20.44 3.48 -5.91
CA ALA A 352 -19.70 2.22 -5.91
C ALA A 352 -18.86 2.04 -7.20
N ALA A 353 -19.45 2.32 -8.37
CA ALA A 353 -18.76 2.26 -9.66
C ALA A 353 -17.66 3.32 -9.81
N SER A 354 -17.75 4.45 -9.10
CA SER A 354 -16.72 5.49 -9.09
C SER A 354 -15.50 5.10 -8.24
N MET A 355 -15.71 4.33 -7.17
CA MET A 355 -14.64 3.81 -6.30
C MET A 355 -13.75 2.80 -7.02
N LEU A 356 -14.34 1.94 -7.87
CA LEU A 356 -13.58 0.99 -8.71
C LEU A 356 -12.65 1.68 -9.72
N ARG A 357 -12.87 2.96 -10.05
CA ARG A 357 -12.01 3.74 -10.96
C ARG A 357 -10.84 4.45 -10.25
N GLY A 358 -10.62 4.17 -8.97
CA GLY A 358 -9.43 4.62 -8.23
C GLY A 358 -9.33 6.14 -8.00
N ARG A 359 -10.46 6.85 -8.04
CA ARG A 359 -10.52 8.31 -7.83
C ARG A 359 -11.36 8.63 -6.61
N ARG A 360 -11.02 9.76 -5.96
CA ARG A 360 -11.80 10.45 -4.91
C ARG A 360 -13.28 10.50 -5.33
N GLY A 361 -14.04 9.47 -4.99
CA GLY A 361 -15.45 9.35 -5.27
C GLY A 361 -16.25 10.07 -4.19
N PRO A 362 -17.51 10.47 -4.46
CA PRO A 362 -18.36 11.18 -3.50
C PRO A 362 -18.57 10.42 -2.17
N GLY A 363 -18.30 9.11 -2.14
CA GLY A 363 -18.45 8.25 -0.97
C GLY A 363 -17.16 7.93 -0.20
N LEU A 364 -16.04 8.60 -0.51
CA LEU A 364 -14.75 8.35 0.15
C LEU A 364 -14.28 9.60 0.89
N THR A 365 -14.27 9.55 2.22
CA THR A 365 -13.74 10.62 3.07
C THR A 365 -12.36 10.22 3.56
N SER A 366 -11.37 11.09 3.39
CA SER A 366 -10.00 10.87 3.88
C SER A 366 -9.59 12.03 4.77
N ALA A 367 -9.04 11.70 5.93
CA ALA A 367 -8.52 12.65 6.91
C ALA A 367 -7.22 12.11 7.53
N THR A 368 -6.54 12.97 8.28
CA THR A 368 -5.41 12.59 9.12
C THR A 368 -5.63 13.16 10.51
N ALA A 369 -5.28 12.40 11.55
CA ALA A 369 -5.47 12.84 12.92
C ALA A 369 -4.43 12.24 13.87
N ARG A 370 -4.18 12.84 15.03
CA ARG A 370 -3.32 12.22 16.06
C ARG A 370 -4.09 11.20 16.90
N GLU A 371 -5.36 11.47 17.13
CA GLU A 371 -6.31 10.59 17.80
C GLU A 371 -7.56 10.43 16.94
N VAL A 372 -8.09 9.21 16.91
CA VAL A 372 -9.34 8.88 16.24
C VAL A 372 -10.23 8.17 17.24
N VAL A 373 -11.44 8.68 17.42
CA VAL A 373 -12.47 8.06 18.27
C VAL A 373 -13.56 7.51 17.36
N ILE A 374 -13.86 6.22 17.50
CA ILE A 374 -14.96 5.55 16.80
C ILE A 374 -16.05 5.27 17.83
N ASP A 375 -17.19 5.94 17.67
CA ASP A 375 -18.42 5.68 18.39
C ASP A 375 -19.37 4.80 17.55
N ALA A 376 -20.34 4.17 18.21
CA ALA A 376 -21.35 3.36 17.56
C ALA A 376 -22.62 3.23 18.42
N ASP A 377 -23.75 2.97 17.77
CA ASP A 377 -25.03 2.66 18.43
C ASP A 377 -25.10 1.22 19.01
N ALA A 378 -23.96 0.67 19.44
CA ALA A 378 -23.83 -0.63 20.07
C ALA A 378 -22.72 -0.61 21.14
N PRO A 379 -22.82 -1.44 22.21
CA PRO A 379 -21.83 -1.43 23.29
C PRO A 379 -20.46 -1.96 22.86
N SER A 380 -20.40 -2.74 21.76
CA SER A 380 -19.16 -3.25 21.20
C SER A 380 -19.29 -3.44 19.69
N ILE A 381 -18.18 -3.33 18.97
CA ILE A 381 -18.12 -3.45 17.52
C ILE A 381 -17.01 -4.41 17.06
N PRO A 382 -17.19 -5.08 15.91
CA PRO A 382 -16.11 -5.80 15.24
C PRO A 382 -14.98 -4.87 14.83
N ALA A 383 -13.74 -5.30 15.10
CA ALA A 383 -12.53 -4.64 14.63
C ALA A 383 -11.56 -5.64 13.99
N GLY A 384 -10.89 -5.22 12.93
CA GLY A 384 -9.79 -5.94 12.29
C GLY A 384 -8.48 -5.18 12.49
N VAL A 385 -7.55 -5.71 13.28
CA VAL A 385 -6.27 -5.07 13.62
C VAL A 385 -5.12 -5.88 13.04
N ASP A 386 -4.41 -5.31 12.06
CA ASP A 386 -3.33 -5.97 11.30
C ASP A 386 -3.70 -7.36 10.75
N GLY A 387 -4.98 -7.56 10.45
CA GLY A 387 -5.54 -8.81 9.94
C GLY A 387 -6.03 -9.80 11.01
N GLU A 388 -5.93 -9.47 12.29
CA GLU A 388 -6.58 -10.19 13.38
C GLU A 388 -7.96 -9.60 13.67
N ALA A 389 -8.93 -10.48 13.85
CA ALA A 389 -10.29 -10.09 14.17
C ALA A 389 -10.53 -10.11 15.68
N LEU A 390 -11.15 -9.06 16.20
CA LEU A 390 -11.61 -8.97 17.57
C LEU A 390 -12.93 -8.19 17.67
N THR A 391 -13.55 -8.24 18.83
CA THR A 391 -14.68 -7.38 19.20
C THR A 391 -14.20 -6.45 20.30
N VAL A 392 -14.43 -5.15 20.13
CA VAL A 392 -13.95 -4.10 21.05
C VAL A 392 -15.11 -3.27 21.58
N PRO A 393 -15.07 -2.86 22.85
CA PRO A 393 -16.08 -1.97 23.41
C PRO A 393 -15.96 -0.57 22.83
N VAL A 394 -17.09 0.15 22.82
CA VAL A 394 -17.23 1.51 22.30
C VAL A 394 -17.26 2.50 23.47
N PRO A 395 -16.66 3.71 23.33
CA PRO A 395 -15.95 4.22 22.15
C PRO A 395 -14.54 3.64 22.00
N VAL A 396 -14.17 3.32 20.76
CA VAL A 396 -12.82 2.84 20.44
C VAL A 396 -11.92 4.04 20.21
N ARG A 397 -10.83 4.14 20.98
CA ARG A 397 -9.81 5.18 20.80
C ARG A 397 -8.58 4.61 20.12
N CYS A 398 -8.20 5.20 19.01
CA CYS A 398 -6.96 4.94 18.31
C CYS A 398 -6.06 6.18 18.40
N ARG A 399 -4.81 6.02 18.82
CA ARG A 399 -3.82 7.10 18.86
C ARG A 399 -2.53 6.67 18.17
N ILE A 400 -1.71 7.63 17.79
CA ILE A 400 -0.35 7.37 17.28
C ILE A 400 0.70 7.85 18.27
N GLU A 401 1.75 7.06 18.45
CA GLU A 401 2.94 7.44 19.22
C GLU A 401 4.11 7.66 18.24
N PRO A 402 4.55 8.93 18.05
CA PRO A 402 5.61 9.23 17.11
C PRO A 402 6.97 8.63 17.51
N GLY A 403 7.65 7.94 16.59
CA GLY A 403 8.99 7.40 16.82
C GLY A 403 9.12 6.37 17.95
N ALA A 404 8.01 5.74 18.33
CA ALA A 404 7.91 4.79 19.44
C ALA A 404 8.80 3.55 19.25
N LEU A 405 8.85 3.02 18.02
CA LEU A 405 9.54 1.76 17.74
C LEU A 405 10.91 2.01 17.12
N ARG A 406 11.94 1.47 17.76
CA ARG A 406 13.31 1.44 17.23
C ARG A 406 13.43 0.22 16.30
N VAL A 407 13.36 0.43 15.00
CA VAL A 407 13.50 -0.65 14.01
C VAL A 407 14.93 -0.71 13.54
N ARG A 408 15.53 -1.90 13.64
CA ARG A 408 16.86 -2.19 13.11
C ARG A 408 16.72 -2.84 11.73
N LEU A 409 17.40 -2.26 10.75
CA LEU A 409 17.31 -2.61 9.33
C LEU A 409 18.71 -2.93 8.80
N PRO A 410 18.82 -3.77 7.74
CA PRO A 410 20.07 -3.90 7.02
C PRO A 410 20.44 -2.58 6.32
N SER A 411 21.72 -2.23 6.36
CA SER A 411 22.26 -1.01 5.75
C SER A 411 22.03 -0.97 4.23
N ARG A 412 22.11 -2.14 3.57
CA ARG A 412 21.87 -2.35 2.15
C ARG A 412 20.54 -3.09 1.97
N ARG A 413 19.53 -2.37 1.48
CA ARG A 413 18.21 -2.92 1.18
C ARG A 413 17.61 -2.28 -0.06
N PRO A 414 16.66 -2.95 -0.75
CA PRO A 414 16.04 -2.43 -1.97
C PRO A 414 15.42 -1.04 -1.79
N GLY A 415 14.90 -0.75 -0.59
CA GLY A 415 14.17 0.47 -0.30
C GLY A 415 12.71 0.40 -0.79
N VAL A 416 11.91 1.37 -0.38
CA VAL A 416 10.49 1.42 -0.77
C VAL A 416 10.38 1.79 -2.26
N PRO A 417 9.68 1.00 -3.09
CA PRO A 417 9.47 1.33 -4.49
C PRO A 417 8.81 2.70 -4.65
N ARG A 418 9.45 3.59 -5.41
CA ARG A 418 8.87 4.90 -5.71
C ARG A 418 7.84 4.75 -6.81
N ALA A 419 6.57 4.90 -6.46
CA ALA A 419 5.55 4.98 -7.48
C ALA A 419 5.59 6.36 -8.15
N ALA A 420 5.68 6.35 -9.48
CA ALA A 420 5.67 7.58 -10.24
C ALA A 420 4.33 8.31 -10.03
N PRO A 421 4.34 9.63 -9.77
CA PRO A 421 3.11 10.38 -9.62
C PRO A 421 2.28 10.31 -10.90
N PRO A 422 0.94 10.39 -10.80
CA PRO A 422 0.08 10.42 -11.96
C PRO A 422 0.47 11.61 -12.85
N MET A 423 0.41 11.39 -14.16
CA MET A 423 0.76 12.43 -15.12
C MET A 423 -0.12 13.66 -14.92
N ASN A 424 0.50 14.81 -14.67
CA ASN A 424 -0.18 16.09 -14.55
C ASN A 424 0.50 17.11 -15.46
N TRP A 425 -0.07 17.28 -16.66
CA TRP A 425 0.45 18.20 -17.68
C TRP A 425 0.58 19.65 -17.19
N ARG A 426 -0.29 20.10 -16.27
CA ARG A 426 -0.19 21.45 -15.67
C ARG A 426 1.06 21.58 -14.82
N ARG A 427 1.38 20.57 -14.01
CA ARG A 427 2.61 20.54 -13.18
C ARG A 427 3.87 20.41 -14.04
N VAL A 428 3.85 19.55 -15.07
CA VAL A 428 4.95 19.41 -16.03
C VAL A 428 5.24 20.75 -16.70
N ARG A 429 4.20 21.45 -17.20
CA ARG A 429 4.34 22.78 -17.79
C ARG A 429 4.94 23.79 -16.82
N ARG A 430 4.48 23.82 -15.57
CA ARG A 430 5.02 24.71 -14.54
C ARG A 430 6.52 24.45 -14.30
N GLN A 431 6.93 23.18 -14.19
CA GLN A 431 8.33 22.81 -14.01
C GLN A 431 9.20 23.18 -15.22
N ALA A 432 8.71 23.00 -16.45
CA ALA A 432 9.44 23.35 -17.67
C ALA A 432 9.69 24.87 -17.80
N LEU A 433 8.75 25.69 -17.31
CA LEU A 433 8.75 27.15 -17.37
C LEU A 433 9.44 27.83 -16.18
N THR A 434 9.89 27.08 -15.17
CA THR A 434 10.56 27.66 -14.01
C THR A 434 11.97 28.14 -14.43
N VAL A 435 12.13 29.44 -14.68
CA VAL A 435 13.42 30.08 -14.99
C VAL A 435 14.22 30.19 -13.70
N GLY A 436 15.43 29.64 -13.68
CA GLY A 436 16.31 29.77 -12.52
C GLY A 436 16.72 31.23 -12.34
N ARG A 437 16.43 31.82 -11.17
CA ARG A 437 17.37 32.78 -10.60
C ARG A 437 18.62 31.99 -10.28
N ALA A 438 19.65 32.12 -11.12
CA ALA A 438 20.99 31.77 -10.72
C ALA A 438 21.28 32.56 -9.44
N ALA A 439 21.68 31.86 -8.38
CA ALA A 439 22.20 32.47 -7.18
C ALA A 439 23.47 33.23 -7.57
N ALA A 440 23.35 34.54 -7.78
CA ALA A 440 24.49 35.43 -7.77
C ALA A 440 25.00 35.46 -6.33
N GLY A 441 26.14 34.83 -6.09
CA GLY A 441 26.82 34.87 -4.81
C GLY A 441 27.16 36.32 -4.44
N ARG A 442 26.59 36.80 -3.34
CA ARG A 442 27.22 37.86 -2.54
C ARG A 442 28.07 37.15 -1.48
N ALA A 443 29.38 37.18 -1.67
CA ALA A 443 30.31 36.99 -0.58
C ALA A 443 30.21 38.22 0.34
N PRO A 444 30.12 38.06 1.68
CA PRO A 444 30.39 39.16 2.59
C PRO A 444 31.92 39.34 2.68
N GLY A 445 32.38 40.55 2.34
CA GLY A 445 33.65 41.08 2.83
C GLY A 445 33.50 41.64 4.23
#